data_AF-A0A9D5YUS1-F1
#
_entry.id   AF-A0A9D5YUS1-F1
#
_cell.length_a   1.000
_cell.length_b   1.000
_cell.length_c   1.000
_cell.angle_alpha   90.00
_cell.angle_beta   90.00
_cell.angle_gamma   90.00
#
_symmetry.space_group_name_H-M   'P 1'
#
loop_
_entity.id
_entity.type
_entity.pdbx_description
1 polymer ?
#
loop_
_entity_poly.entity_id
_entity_poly.type
_entity_poly.pdbx_seq_one_letter_code
_entity_poly.pdbx_strand_id
1 'polypeptide(L)'
;MTAKLKILLVCTGNTCRSAMAEALLRRILHERGYDHVDVASSGVAACDGVAASPGARAAMAQLGLDLSRHASRALTWEALVDADWVLAMEHVHLGYVLNLAPGAAYKCRLLGEYNSSGVGEDIPDPFGQPPEVFAHCADRLASCLTAFVERELVSGSRPQLALASDHHGVELKGALVGEAQAMGWRLVDCGASGSEAVDYPDLAWEVARLVVRGRVNYGILVCDSGLGMDIAANKLPGVRAALCHDVGAAEMARRHVDANVLVLGAVGVSQETALEIFRVWMGASFEGERHAARLAKLSRYEALIQSLASNSRSRS
;
A
#
# COMPACT_ATOMS: atom_id res chain seq x y z
N MET A 1 14.19 -16.98 14.03
CA MET A 1 14.07 -15.57 14.48
C MET A 1 13.01 -14.94 13.59
N THR A 2 11.90 -14.47 14.14
CA THR A 2 10.87 -13.75 13.37
C THR A 2 11.48 -12.48 12.80
N ALA A 3 11.38 -12.28 11.48
CA ALA A 3 11.86 -11.06 10.83
C ALA A 3 11.23 -9.83 11.50
N LYS A 4 12.05 -8.85 11.88
CA LYS A 4 11.58 -7.59 12.46
C LYS A 4 10.90 -6.79 11.35
N LEU A 5 9.72 -6.23 11.62
CA LEU A 5 9.05 -5.27 10.74
C LEU A 5 9.97 -4.05 10.58
N LYS A 6 10.17 -3.55 9.36
CA LYS A 6 11.06 -2.42 9.08
C LYS A 6 10.30 -1.22 8.54
N ILE A 7 10.47 -0.05 9.15
CA ILE A 7 9.86 1.21 8.71
C ILE A 7 10.97 2.17 8.28
N LEU A 8 10.89 2.67 7.06
CA LEU A 8 11.83 3.64 6.51
C LEU A 8 11.17 5.02 6.38
N LEU A 9 11.77 6.04 6.98
CA LEU A 9 11.32 7.43 6.87
C LEU A 9 12.18 8.20 5.87
N VAL A 10 11.54 8.87 4.91
CA VAL A 10 12.23 9.51 3.78
C VAL A 10 11.94 11.00 3.74
N CYS A 11 13.00 11.82 3.71
CA CYS A 11 12.90 13.25 3.42
C CYS A 11 13.97 13.70 2.40
N THR A 12 14.25 14.99 2.28
CA THR A 12 15.28 15.51 1.37
C THR A 12 16.70 15.13 1.81
N GLY A 13 17.20 15.74 2.89
CA GLY A 13 18.61 15.64 3.29
C GLY A 13 18.91 14.70 4.46
N ASN A 14 17.89 14.08 5.07
CA ASN A 14 18.03 13.22 6.26
C ASN A 14 18.80 13.86 7.43
N THR A 15 18.65 15.17 7.61
CA THR A 15 19.24 15.92 8.73
C THR A 15 18.20 16.62 9.60
N CYS A 16 16.96 16.76 9.12
CA CYS A 16 15.86 17.41 9.83
C CYS A 16 14.68 16.45 10.02
N ARG A 17 13.71 16.46 9.11
CA ARG A 17 12.41 15.78 9.25
C ARG A 17 12.51 14.28 9.50
N SER A 18 13.16 13.52 8.62
CA SER A 18 13.24 12.07 8.79
C SER A 18 14.10 11.64 9.98
N ALA A 19 15.09 12.45 10.38
CA ALA A 19 15.88 12.22 11.59
C ALA A 19 15.05 12.43 12.87
N MET A 20 14.29 13.54 12.96
CA MET A 20 13.36 13.79 14.07
C MET A 20 12.28 12.72 14.12
N ALA A 21 11.70 12.39 12.97
CA ALA A 21 10.65 11.39 12.86
C ALA A 21 11.12 9.99 13.27
N GLU A 22 12.37 9.61 12.96
CA GLU A 22 12.95 8.33 13.41
C GLU A 22 13.01 8.27 14.94
N ALA A 23 13.55 9.30 15.59
CA ALA A 23 13.65 9.34 17.05
C ALA A 23 12.27 9.34 17.73
N LEU A 24 11.33 10.12 17.20
CA LEU A 24 9.94 10.17 17.68
C LEU A 24 9.26 8.80 17.53
N LEU A 25 9.36 8.17 16.36
CA LEU A 25 8.71 6.88 16.09
C LEU A 25 9.29 5.78 16.98
N ARG A 26 10.62 5.74 17.17
CA ARG A 26 11.25 4.80 18.11
C ARG A 26 10.68 4.95 19.53
N ARG A 27 10.52 6.19 20.03
CA ARG A 27 9.91 6.45 21.33
C ARG A 27 8.46 5.94 21.39
N ILE A 28 7.64 6.32 20.41
CA ILE A 28 6.23 5.93 20.34
C ILE A 28 6.07 4.40 20.31
N LEU A 29 6.89 3.70 19.52
CA LEU A 29 6.86 2.24 19.43
C LEU A 29 7.27 1.58 20.75
N HIS A 30 8.32 2.08 21.40
CA HIS A 30 8.79 1.59 22.69
C HIS A 30 7.71 1.75 23.78
N GLU A 31 7.11 2.93 23.89
CA GLU A 31 6.02 3.23 24.84
C GLU A 31 4.80 2.32 24.64
N ARG A 32 4.60 1.81 23.42
CA ARG A 32 3.49 0.92 23.04
C ARG A 32 3.87 -0.57 23.01
N GLY A 33 5.11 -0.93 23.37
CA GLY A 33 5.58 -2.33 23.41
C GLY A 33 5.90 -2.95 22.05
N TYR A 34 6.19 -2.14 21.02
CA TYR A 34 6.53 -2.59 19.66
C TYR A 34 8.06 -2.63 19.41
N ASP A 35 8.85 -3.10 20.37
CA ASP A 35 10.33 -3.15 20.28
C ASP A 35 10.88 -4.10 19.19
N HIS A 36 10.00 -4.91 18.61
CA HIS A 36 10.31 -5.79 17.49
C HIS A 36 10.25 -5.08 16.13
N VAL A 37 9.82 -3.82 16.08
CA VAL A 37 9.81 -2.99 14.88
C VAL A 37 11.12 -2.23 14.79
N ASP A 38 11.83 -2.38 13.68
CA ASP A 38 13.00 -1.58 13.36
C ASP A 38 12.59 -0.33 12.57
N VAL A 39 13.27 0.78 12.85
CA VAL A 39 13.02 2.07 12.22
C VAL A 39 14.33 2.55 11.63
N ALA A 40 14.28 3.12 10.43
CA ALA A 40 15.42 3.76 9.81
C ALA A 40 14.96 5.05 9.12
N SER A 41 15.91 5.94 8.81
CA SER A 41 15.66 7.11 8.00
C SER A 41 16.73 7.31 6.94
N SER A 42 16.31 7.87 5.81
CA SER A 42 17.15 8.20 4.66
C SER A 42 16.69 9.48 3.97
N GLY A 43 17.50 9.98 3.04
CA GLY A 43 17.21 11.19 2.27
C GLY A 43 17.45 11.01 0.78
N VAL A 44 16.53 11.52 -0.04
CA VAL A 44 16.62 11.43 -1.52
C VAL A 44 17.79 12.24 -2.10
N ALA A 45 18.31 13.19 -1.34
CA ALA A 45 19.45 14.03 -1.69
C ALA A 45 20.42 14.19 -0.49
N ALA A 46 20.55 13.15 0.33
CA ALA A 46 21.45 13.17 1.48
C ALA A 46 22.88 12.81 1.06
N CYS A 47 23.85 13.50 1.67
CA CYS A 47 25.23 13.02 1.76
C CYS A 47 25.34 12.13 3.00
N ASP A 48 26.05 11.02 2.94
CA ASP A 48 26.20 10.13 4.09
C ASP A 48 27.05 10.77 5.21
N GLY A 49 26.69 10.46 6.46
CA GLY A 49 27.49 10.81 7.65
C GLY A 49 27.28 12.23 8.19
N VAL A 50 26.36 13.02 7.62
CA VAL A 50 26.06 14.38 8.10
C VAL A 50 25.21 14.29 9.38
N ALA A 51 25.62 15.03 10.42
CA ALA A 51 24.88 15.09 11.66
C ALA A 51 23.48 15.72 11.47
N ALA A 52 22.56 15.41 12.38
CA ALA A 52 21.29 16.11 12.45
C ALA A 52 21.51 17.62 12.61
N SER A 53 20.66 18.44 11.96
CA SER A 53 20.81 19.88 11.98
C SER A 53 20.68 20.44 13.41
N PRO A 54 21.31 21.59 13.72
CA PRO A 54 21.20 22.18 15.05
C PRO A 54 19.74 22.40 15.50
N GLY A 55 18.87 22.85 14.59
CA GLY A 55 17.45 23.05 14.86
C GLY A 55 16.73 21.74 15.19
N ALA A 56 16.99 20.67 14.44
CA ALA A 56 16.40 19.35 14.70
C ALA A 56 16.87 18.77 16.04
N ARG A 57 18.17 18.92 16.35
CA ARG A 57 18.73 18.51 17.65
C ARG A 57 18.10 19.28 18.80
N ALA A 58 17.94 20.59 18.66
CA ALA A 58 17.32 21.44 19.67
C ALA A 58 15.85 21.06 19.91
N ALA A 59 15.08 20.86 18.84
CA ALA A 59 13.67 20.46 18.94
C ALA A 59 13.50 19.09 19.60
N MET A 60 14.33 18.10 19.25
CA MET A 60 14.28 16.78 19.90
C MET A 60 14.74 16.83 21.36
N ALA A 61 15.76 17.64 21.68
CA ALA A 61 16.22 17.80 23.05
C ALA A 61 15.12 18.36 23.98
N GLN A 62 14.27 19.27 23.49
CA GLN A 62 13.12 19.78 24.24
C GLN A 62 12.10 18.67 24.58
N LEU A 63 12.05 17.62 23.77
CA LEU A 63 11.21 16.44 23.97
C LEU A 63 11.93 15.29 24.71
N GLY A 64 13.15 15.53 25.22
CA GLY A 64 13.96 14.52 25.90
C GLY A 64 14.58 13.47 24.97
N LEU A 65 14.66 13.74 23.67
CA LEU A 65 15.20 12.83 22.66
C LEU A 65 16.59 13.29 22.18
N ASP A 66 17.50 12.34 22.01
CA ASP A 66 18.88 12.62 21.57
C ASP A 66 19.10 12.25 20.10
N LEU A 67 19.53 13.24 19.31
CA LEU A 67 19.95 13.07 17.91
C LEU A 67 21.47 13.21 17.72
N SER A 68 22.27 13.25 18.79
CA SER A 68 23.74 13.44 18.71
C SER A 68 24.44 12.34 17.93
N ARG A 69 23.88 11.13 17.93
CA ARG A 69 24.40 9.95 17.22
C ARG A 69 23.80 9.77 15.83
N HIS A 70 22.86 10.63 15.43
CA HIS A 70 22.27 10.56 14.09
C HIS A 70 23.32 10.88 13.04
N ALA A 71 23.34 10.09 11.99
CA ALA A 71 24.16 10.29 10.81
C ALA A 71 23.27 10.07 9.58
N SER A 72 23.23 11.06 8.69
CA SER A 72 22.41 10.98 7.48
C SER A 72 22.84 9.81 6.59
N ARG A 73 21.87 9.27 5.86
CA ARG A 73 22.04 8.21 4.87
C ARG A 73 21.30 8.55 3.59
N ALA A 74 21.96 8.38 2.45
CA ALA A 74 21.33 8.44 1.14
C ALA A 74 20.28 7.34 1.03
N LEU A 75 19.16 7.64 0.36
CA LEU A 75 18.16 6.65 0.04
C LEU A 75 18.69 5.70 -1.03
N THR A 76 18.66 4.39 -0.76
CA THR A 76 19.06 3.37 -1.72
C THR A 76 17.89 2.48 -2.10
N TRP A 77 18.01 1.78 -3.24
CA TRP A 77 17.01 0.82 -3.69
C TRP A 77 16.89 -0.36 -2.70
N GLU A 78 18.01 -0.83 -2.14
CA GLU A 78 18.03 -1.92 -1.17
C GLU A 78 17.25 -1.56 0.09
N ALA A 79 17.43 -0.33 0.61
CA ALA A 79 16.68 0.16 1.76
C ALA A 79 15.17 0.21 1.47
N LEU A 80 14.76 0.58 0.26
CA LEU A 80 13.36 0.58 -0.15
C LEU A 80 12.79 -0.83 -0.28
N VAL A 81 13.56 -1.78 -0.81
CA VAL A 81 13.13 -3.17 -0.94
C VAL A 81 12.99 -3.83 0.42
N ASP A 82 13.95 -3.60 1.31
CA ASP A 82 14.02 -4.20 2.64
C ASP A 82 12.98 -3.65 3.63
N ALA A 83 12.49 -2.42 3.43
CA ALA A 83 11.46 -1.82 4.28
C ALA A 83 10.08 -2.47 4.07
N ASP A 84 9.29 -2.67 5.14
CA ASP A 84 7.87 -3.05 5.06
C ASP A 84 6.95 -1.83 4.88
N TRP A 85 7.40 -0.66 5.34
CA TRP A 85 6.72 0.62 5.16
C TRP A 85 7.71 1.71 4.79
N VAL A 86 7.34 2.56 3.83
CA VAL A 86 8.09 3.75 3.47
C VAL A 86 7.20 4.97 3.69
N LEU A 87 7.58 5.83 4.62
CA LEU A 87 6.83 7.04 4.96
C LEU A 87 7.61 8.26 4.50
N ALA A 88 7.07 8.93 3.49
CA ALA A 88 7.67 10.12 2.88
C ALA A 88 7.10 11.40 3.50
N MET A 89 7.92 12.46 3.57
CA MET A 89 7.47 13.75 4.11
C MET A 89 6.68 14.58 3.10
N GLU A 90 7.04 14.50 1.81
CA GLU A 90 6.43 15.27 0.73
C GLU A 90 6.16 14.40 -0.52
N HIS A 91 5.22 14.81 -1.37
CA HIS A 91 4.91 14.16 -2.64
C HIS A 91 6.14 14.01 -3.54
N VAL A 92 7.04 14.99 -3.54
CA VAL A 92 8.29 14.92 -4.31
C VAL A 92 9.19 13.77 -3.85
N HIS A 93 9.18 13.44 -2.55
CA HIS A 93 9.93 12.29 -2.03
C HIS A 93 9.28 10.98 -2.47
N LEU A 94 7.95 10.89 -2.44
CA LEU A 94 7.25 9.73 -3.00
C LEU A 94 7.56 9.55 -4.49
N GLY A 95 7.50 10.62 -5.28
CA GLY A 95 7.86 10.57 -6.70
C GLY A 95 9.27 10.02 -6.91
N TYR A 96 10.25 10.45 -6.10
CA TYR A 96 11.60 9.91 -6.15
C TYR A 96 11.67 8.43 -5.77
N VAL A 97 11.02 8.04 -4.67
CA VAL A 97 10.93 6.64 -4.21
C VAL A 97 10.35 5.74 -5.31
N LEU A 98 9.26 6.17 -5.95
CA LEU A 98 8.58 5.41 -7.00
C LEU A 98 9.37 5.35 -8.30
N ASN A 99 10.16 6.37 -8.61
CA ASN A 99 11.09 6.31 -9.75
C ASN A 99 12.24 5.34 -9.48
N LEU A 100 12.74 5.28 -8.25
CA LEU A 100 13.83 4.40 -7.87
C LEU A 100 13.38 2.93 -7.73
N ALA A 101 12.21 2.70 -7.13
CA ALA A 101 11.64 1.38 -6.91
C ALA A 101 10.11 1.39 -7.12
N PRO A 102 9.63 1.31 -8.38
CA PRO A 102 8.19 1.34 -8.70
C PRO A 102 7.40 0.26 -7.95
N GLY A 103 7.98 -0.93 -7.78
CA GLY A 103 7.38 -2.05 -7.06
C GLY A 103 7.15 -1.80 -5.56
N ALA A 104 7.70 -0.74 -4.98
CA ALA A 104 7.49 -0.39 -3.57
C ALA A 104 6.21 0.43 -3.32
N ALA A 105 5.46 0.82 -4.35
CA ALA A 105 4.33 1.75 -4.19
C ALA A 105 3.30 1.32 -3.14
N TYR A 106 3.00 0.02 -3.08
CA TYR A 106 1.99 -0.51 -2.16
C TYR A 106 2.29 -0.24 -0.68
N LYS A 107 3.57 -0.14 -0.33
CA LYS A 107 4.08 0.13 1.03
C LYS A 107 4.50 1.59 1.26
N CYS A 108 4.35 2.45 0.27
CA CYS A 108 4.70 3.87 0.36
C CYS A 108 3.48 4.73 0.73
N ARG A 109 3.61 5.64 1.69
CA ARG A 109 2.58 6.62 2.06
C ARG A 109 3.20 7.98 2.37
N LEU A 110 2.45 9.07 2.23
CA LEU A 110 2.85 10.32 2.88
C LEU A 110 2.55 10.25 4.36
N LEU A 111 3.52 10.62 5.19
CA LEU A 111 3.30 10.70 6.63
C LEU A 111 2.19 11.71 6.97
N GLY A 112 2.06 12.78 6.19
CA GLY A 112 1.00 13.76 6.37
C GLY A 112 -0.43 13.25 6.16
N GLU A 113 -0.63 12.10 5.50
CA GLU A 113 -1.96 11.46 5.36
C GLU A 113 -2.55 11.04 6.71
N TYR A 114 -1.71 10.90 7.73
CA TYR A 114 -2.12 10.48 9.08
C TYR A 114 -2.48 11.67 9.98
N ASN A 115 -2.56 12.89 9.43
CA ASN A 115 -3.05 14.04 10.18
C ASN A 115 -4.58 13.97 10.36
N SER A 116 -5.05 14.17 11.59
CA SER A 116 -6.49 14.27 11.91
C SER A 116 -7.19 15.45 11.24
N SER A 117 -6.45 16.48 10.81
CA SER A 117 -6.99 17.76 10.32
C SER A 117 -6.93 17.96 8.81
N GLY A 118 -6.33 17.05 8.05
CA GLY A 118 -6.17 17.20 6.59
C GLY A 118 -5.56 15.96 5.96
N VAL A 119 -6.25 15.40 4.97
CA VAL A 119 -5.81 14.20 4.24
C VAL A 119 -4.81 14.61 3.15
N GLY A 120 -3.60 14.04 3.16
CA GLY A 120 -2.68 14.10 2.02
C GLY A 120 -1.79 15.35 1.92
N GLU A 121 -1.47 16.03 3.03
CA GLU A 121 -0.61 17.22 2.97
C GLU A 121 0.88 16.94 3.21
N ASP A 122 1.74 17.55 2.41
CA ASP A 122 3.19 17.60 2.59
C ASP A 122 3.57 18.17 3.97
N ILE A 123 4.60 17.60 4.60
CA ILE A 123 5.21 18.10 5.84
C ILE A 123 6.37 19.05 5.47
N PRO A 124 6.21 20.38 5.63
CA PRO A 124 7.17 21.36 5.16
C PRO A 124 8.55 21.19 5.80
N ASP A 125 9.60 21.49 5.02
CA ASP A 125 10.98 21.41 5.51
C ASP A 125 11.33 22.59 6.44
N PRO A 126 11.71 22.35 7.71
CA PRO A 126 12.14 23.42 8.61
C PRO A 126 13.60 23.85 8.36
N PHE A 127 14.32 23.28 7.38
CA PHE A 127 15.73 23.60 7.17
C PHE A 127 15.98 25.10 6.98
N GLY A 128 16.94 25.65 7.76
CA GLY A 128 17.28 27.08 7.74
C GLY A 128 16.26 27.99 8.42
N GLN A 129 15.19 27.45 9.00
CA GLN A 129 14.14 28.22 9.67
C GLN A 129 14.42 28.43 11.17
N PRO A 130 13.70 29.35 11.83
CA PRO A 130 13.80 29.57 13.27
C PRO A 130 13.39 28.35 14.12
N PRO A 131 13.85 28.24 15.39
CA PRO A 131 13.57 27.11 16.28
C PRO A 131 12.08 26.77 16.45
N GLU A 132 11.20 27.76 16.46
CA GLU A 132 9.76 27.58 16.56
C GLU A 132 9.17 26.77 15.39
N VAL A 133 9.75 26.90 14.18
CA VAL A 133 9.32 26.14 13.01
C VAL A 133 9.75 24.67 13.14
N PHE A 134 10.92 24.41 13.74
CA PHE A 134 11.35 23.06 14.05
C PHE A 134 10.46 22.40 15.10
N ALA A 135 10.07 23.14 16.15
CA ALA A 135 9.14 22.64 17.17
C ALA A 135 7.77 22.30 16.56
N HIS A 136 7.21 23.19 15.74
CA HIS A 136 5.94 22.93 15.06
C HIS A 136 6.03 21.73 14.10
N CYS A 137 7.14 21.58 13.38
CA CYS A 137 7.40 20.41 12.54
C CYS A 137 7.45 19.12 13.39
N ALA A 138 8.12 19.14 14.54
CA ALA A 138 8.20 18.01 15.46
C ALA A 138 6.82 17.61 16.01
N ASP A 139 5.98 18.57 16.39
CA ASP A 139 4.61 18.31 16.87
C ASP A 139 3.75 17.65 15.79
N ARG A 140 3.85 18.15 14.55
CA ARG A 140 3.15 17.57 13.41
C ARG A 140 3.62 16.15 13.12
N LEU A 141 4.95 15.92 13.12
CA LEU A 141 5.52 14.58 12.96
C LEU A 141 5.01 13.63 14.06
N ALA A 142 5.07 14.03 15.32
CA ALA A 142 4.61 13.21 16.45
C ALA A 142 3.14 12.83 16.32
N SER A 143 2.30 13.78 15.89
CA SER A 143 0.86 13.58 15.70
C SER A 143 0.58 12.57 14.59
N CYS A 144 1.20 12.75 13.41
CA CYS A 144 1.05 11.83 12.29
C CYS A 144 1.60 10.43 12.61
N LEU A 145 2.76 10.32 13.25
CA LEU A 145 3.37 9.03 13.60
C LEU A 145 2.52 8.27 14.62
N THR A 146 1.93 8.96 15.58
CA THR A 146 1.02 8.36 16.57
C THR A 146 -0.20 7.75 15.85
N ALA A 147 -0.83 8.52 14.96
CA ALA A 147 -1.96 8.05 14.18
C ALA A 147 -1.59 6.89 13.22
N PHE A 148 -0.39 6.93 12.61
CA PHE A 148 0.14 5.82 11.82
C PHE A 148 0.27 4.54 12.66
N VAL A 149 0.88 4.62 13.85
CA VAL A 149 1.03 3.45 14.72
C VAL A 149 -0.33 2.91 15.17
N GLU A 150 -1.26 3.79 15.54
CA GLU A 150 -2.63 3.39 15.90
C GLU A 150 -3.34 2.66 14.77
N ARG A 151 -3.32 3.26 13.58
CA ARG A 151 -4.01 2.74 12.42
C ARG A 151 -3.33 1.47 11.92
N GLU A 152 -2.06 1.53 11.55
CA GLU A 152 -1.40 0.46 10.80
C GLU A 152 -0.90 -0.68 11.69
N LEU A 153 -0.42 -0.38 12.92
CA LEU A 153 0.24 -1.38 13.77
C LEU A 153 -0.64 -1.89 14.90
N VAL A 154 -1.47 -1.05 15.51
CA VAL A 154 -2.35 -1.43 16.64
C VAL A 154 -3.68 -1.98 16.12
N SER A 155 -4.35 -1.29 15.20
CA SER A 155 -5.64 -1.74 14.66
C SER A 155 -5.51 -2.87 13.62
N GLY A 156 -4.27 -3.22 13.24
CA GLY A 156 -3.96 -4.42 12.47
C GLY A 156 -4.19 -4.31 10.96
N SER A 157 -4.29 -3.09 10.40
CA SER A 157 -4.47 -2.85 8.97
C SER A 157 -3.21 -3.06 8.13
N ARG A 158 -2.48 -4.17 8.35
CA ARG A 158 -1.59 -4.67 7.30
C ARG A 158 -2.45 -4.95 6.07
N PRO A 159 -2.09 -4.41 4.90
CA PRO A 159 -2.93 -4.53 3.72
C PRO A 159 -3.19 -6.01 3.41
N GLN A 160 -4.47 -6.33 3.22
CA GLN A 160 -4.95 -7.70 3.05
C GLN A 160 -5.33 -7.96 1.60
N LEU A 161 -5.00 -9.17 1.15
CA LEU A 161 -5.29 -9.67 -0.18
C LEU A 161 -6.15 -10.92 -0.04
N ALA A 162 -7.33 -10.93 -0.64
CA ALA A 162 -8.09 -12.17 -0.81
C ALA A 162 -7.64 -12.88 -2.08
N LEU A 163 -7.43 -14.19 -2.03
CA LEU A 163 -7.08 -14.97 -3.21
C LEU A 163 -8.02 -16.16 -3.36
N ALA A 164 -8.42 -16.44 -4.60
CA ALA A 164 -9.12 -17.66 -4.91
C ALA A 164 -8.69 -18.25 -6.25
N SER A 165 -8.81 -19.57 -6.38
CA SER A 165 -8.68 -20.26 -7.64
C SER A 165 -9.65 -21.41 -7.80
N ASP A 166 -10.05 -21.73 -9.03
CA ASP A 166 -10.61 -23.06 -9.28
C ASP A 166 -9.50 -24.13 -9.21
N HIS A 167 -9.87 -25.38 -9.49
CA HIS A 167 -8.95 -26.52 -9.47
C HIS A 167 -7.82 -26.44 -10.52
N HIS A 168 -8.01 -25.70 -11.62
CA HIS A 168 -6.96 -25.50 -12.63
C HIS A 168 -5.95 -24.42 -12.20
N GLY A 169 -6.36 -23.48 -11.35
CA GLY A 169 -5.51 -22.36 -10.92
C GLY A 169 -4.70 -22.59 -9.63
N VAL A 170 -4.80 -23.77 -9.00
CA VAL A 170 -4.21 -24.01 -7.65
C VAL A 170 -2.70 -23.80 -7.62
N GLU A 171 -1.97 -24.29 -8.62
CA GLU A 171 -0.51 -24.15 -8.70
C GLU A 171 -0.09 -22.67 -8.81
N LEU A 172 -0.70 -21.95 -9.76
CA LEU A 172 -0.42 -20.52 -9.95
C LEU A 172 -0.83 -19.69 -8.72
N LYS A 173 -1.97 -20.00 -8.09
CA LYS A 173 -2.37 -19.38 -6.83
C LYS A 173 -1.31 -19.59 -5.74
N GLY A 174 -0.75 -20.79 -5.64
CA GLY A 174 0.35 -21.10 -4.70
C GLY A 174 1.58 -20.22 -4.93
N ALA A 175 1.98 -20.03 -6.18
CA ALA A 175 3.08 -19.13 -6.53
C ALA A 175 2.77 -17.66 -6.14
N LEU A 176 1.56 -17.19 -6.43
CA LEU A 176 1.09 -15.84 -6.07
C LEU A 176 1.01 -15.63 -4.56
N VAL A 177 0.59 -16.64 -3.80
CA VAL A 177 0.60 -16.64 -2.33
C VAL A 177 2.01 -16.42 -1.81
N GLY A 178 3.00 -17.14 -2.34
CA GLY A 178 4.41 -16.97 -1.97
C GLY A 178 4.93 -15.57 -2.27
N GLU A 179 4.65 -15.05 -3.46
CA GLU A 179 5.04 -13.70 -3.88
C GLU A 179 4.38 -12.62 -3.01
N ALA A 180 3.06 -12.72 -2.77
CA ALA A 180 2.33 -11.76 -1.96
C ALA A 180 2.81 -11.75 -0.50
N GLN A 181 3.13 -12.93 0.06
CA GLN A 181 3.74 -13.03 1.40
C GLN A 181 5.14 -12.40 1.44
N ALA A 182 5.97 -12.61 0.41
CA ALA A 182 7.27 -11.96 0.29
C ALA A 182 7.14 -10.43 0.17
N MET A 183 6.04 -9.94 -0.41
CA MET A 183 5.66 -8.53 -0.45
C MET A 183 4.97 -8.04 0.85
N GLY A 184 4.91 -8.84 1.92
CA GLY A 184 4.39 -8.41 3.23
C GLY A 184 2.86 -8.38 3.35
N TRP A 185 2.12 -8.92 2.39
CA TRP A 185 0.66 -8.96 2.41
C TRP A 185 0.12 -10.00 3.39
N ARG A 186 -0.95 -9.64 4.09
CA ARG A 186 -1.77 -10.62 4.82
C ARG A 186 -2.76 -11.25 3.85
N LEU A 187 -2.82 -12.58 3.82
CA LEU A 187 -3.63 -13.29 2.84
C LEU A 187 -4.88 -13.88 3.47
N VAL A 188 -5.99 -13.77 2.74
CA VAL A 188 -7.25 -14.47 3.01
C VAL A 188 -7.46 -15.45 1.85
N ASP A 189 -7.12 -16.72 2.06
CA ASP A 189 -7.38 -17.76 1.06
C ASP A 189 -8.88 -18.10 1.09
N CYS A 190 -9.57 -17.79 -0.01
CA CYS A 190 -10.99 -18.06 -0.20
C CYS A 190 -11.22 -19.39 -0.94
N GLY A 191 -10.17 -20.18 -1.17
CA GLY A 191 -10.22 -21.47 -1.83
C GLY A 191 -10.18 -21.38 -3.36
N ALA A 192 -10.21 -22.48 -4.09
CA ALA A 192 -10.09 -23.85 -3.61
C ALA A 192 -8.66 -24.17 -3.17
N SER A 193 -8.53 -25.14 -2.27
CA SER A 193 -7.25 -25.55 -1.69
C SER A 193 -6.74 -26.90 -2.23
N GLY A 194 -7.37 -27.43 -3.28
CA GLY A 194 -7.08 -28.76 -3.82
C GLY A 194 -7.66 -29.00 -5.22
N SER A 195 -7.51 -30.23 -5.71
CA SER A 195 -7.88 -30.63 -7.07
C SER A 195 -9.37 -30.97 -7.26
N GLU A 196 -10.19 -30.79 -6.22
CA GLU A 196 -11.62 -31.05 -6.32
C GLU A 196 -12.29 -30.01 -7.21
N ALA A 197 -13.18 -30.46 -8.09
CA ALA A 197 -13.95 -29.56 -8.93
C ALA A 197 -14.81 -28.63 -8.05
N VAL A 198 -14.72 -27.34 -8.33
CA VAL A 198 -15.40 -26.26 -7.62
C VAL A 198 -15.98 -25.29 -8.61
N ASP A 199 -17.08 -24.64 -8.22
CA ASP A 199 -17.73 -23.63 -9.05
C ASP A 199 -17.03 -22.28 -8.87
N TYR A 200 -16.36 -21.83 -9.93
CA TYR A 200 -15.66 -20.54 -9.96
C TYR A 200 -16.53 -19.33 -9.57
N PRO A 201 -17.85 -19.25 -9.86
CA PRO A 201 -18.64 -18.08 -9.49
C PRO A 201 -18.70 -17.83 -7.97
N ASP A 202 -18.77 -18.89 -7.16
CA ASP A 202 -18.86 -18.77 -5.71
C ASP A 202 -17.55 -18.24 -5.11
N LEU A 203 -16.43 -18.68 -5.66
CA LEU A 203 -15.09 -18.21 -5.31
C LEU A 203 -14.89 -16.74 -5.69
N ALA A 204 -15.25 -16.39 -6.93
CA ALA A 204 -15.21 -15.01 -7.41
C ALA A 204 -16.08 -14.09 -6.54
N TRP A 205 -17.27 -14.57 -6.17
CA TRP A 205 -18.21 -13.84 -5.31
C TRP A 205 -17.65 -13.57 -3.92
N GLU A 206 -17.05 -14.55 -3.26
CA GLU A 206 -16.53 -14.36 -1.90
C GLU A 206 -15.37 -13.35 -1.88
N VAL A 207 -14.43 -13.45 -2.83
CA VAL A 207 -13.34 -12.46 -2.98
C VAL A 207 -13.89 -11.06 -3.26
N ALA A 208 -14.79 -10.94 -4.24
CA ALA A 208 -15.47 -9.69 -4.59
C ALA A 208 -16.17 -9.05 -3.37
N ARG A 209 -16.88 -9.86 -2.59
CA ARG A 209 -17.62 -9.44 -1.40
C ARG A 209 -16.68 -8.91 -0.30
N LEU A 210 -15.54 -9.55 -0.08
CA LEU A 210 -14.55 -9.09 0.89
C LEU A 210 -13.95 -7.73 0.48
N VAL A 211 -13.64 -7.56 -0.80
CA VAL A 211 -13.12 -6.29 -1.37
C VAL A 211 -14.14 -5.16 -1.19
N VAL A 212 -15.39 -5.36 -1.63
CA VAL A 212 -16.43 -4.30 -1.55
C VAL A 212 -16.77 -3.93 -0.11
N ARG A 213 -16.69 -4.87 0.83
CA ARG A 213 -16.91 -4.61 2.26
C ARG A 213 -15.72 -3.97 2.95
N GLY A 214 -14.61 -3.72 2.25
CA GLY A 214 -13.38 -3.20 2.84
C GLY A 214 -12.76 -4.13 3.87
N ARG A 215 -13.08 -5.44 3.82
CA ARG A 215 -12.46 -6.46 4.68
C ARG A 215 -11.06 -6.80 4.21
N VAL A 216 -10.84 -6.69 2.90
CA VAL A 216 -9.52 -6.77 2.26
C VAL A 216 -9.35 -5.58 1.32
N ASN A 217 -8.10 -5.26 0.97
CA ASN A 217 -7.79 -4.15 0.08
C ASN A 217 -8.03 -4.54 -1.38
N TYR A 218 -7.61 -5.75 -1.75
CA TYR A 218 -7.64 -6.24 -3.13
C TYR A 218 -7.99 -7.73 -3.18
N GLY A 219 -8.38 -8.19 -4.37
CA GLY A 219 -8.64 -9.60 -4.67
C GLY A 219 -7.78 -10.11 -5.82
N ILE A 220 -7.35 -11.38 -5.76
CA ILE A 220 -6.73 -12.10 -6.89
C ILE A 220 -7.56 -13.33 -7.20
N LEU A 221 -7.93 -13.49 -8.46
CA LEU A 221 -8.70 -14.64 -8.93
C LEU A 221 -7.93 -15.37 -10.02
N VAL A 222 -7.91 -16.70 -9.94
CA VAL A 222 -7.26 -17.55 -10.95
C VAL A 222 -8.21 -18.67 -11.38
N CYS A 223 -8.41 -18.83 -12.68
CA CYS A 223 -8.99 -20.07 -13.20
C CYS A 223 -8.32 -20.42 -14.53
N ASP A 224 -8.78 -21.46 -15.22
CA ASP A 224 -8.18 -21.90 -16.49
C ASP A 224 -7.92 -20.73 -17.48
N SER A 225 -8.97 -20.04 -17.93
CA SER A 225 -8.84 -18.86 -18.81
C SER A 225 -8.97 -17.51 -18.10
N GLY A 226 -9.45 -17.48 -16.85
CA GLY A 226 -9.78 -16.26 -16.11
C GLY A 226 -11.13 -15.62 -16.46
N LEU A 227 -11.71 -15.91 -17.64
CA LEU A 227 -12.91 -15.23 -18.15
C LEU A 227 -14.13 -15.35 -17.22
N GLY A 228 -14.39 -16.56 -16.72
CA GLY A 228 -15.54 -16.82 -15.85
C GLY A 228 -15.44 -16.05 -14.53
N MET A 229 -14.25 -16.06 -13.91
CA MET A 229 -13.98 -15.35 -12.66
C MET A 229 -14.15 -13.84 -12.82
N ASP A 230 -13.63 -13.27 -13.93
CA ASP A 230 -13.76 -11.84 -14.25
C ASP A 230 -15.23 -11.43 -14.39
N ILE A 231 -16.00 -12.17 -15.20
CA ILE A 231 -17.43 -11.90 -15.42
C ILE A 231 -18.21 -12.01 -14.11
N ALA A 232 -17.95 -13.04 -13.30
CA ALA A 232 -18.65 -13.28 -12.04
C ALA A 232 -18.36 -12.19 -11.00
N ALA A 233 -17.09 -11.84 -10.80
CA ALA A 233 -16.68 -10.81 -9.84
C ALA A 233 -17.28 -9.44 -10.18
N ASN A 234 -17.25 -9.05 -11.47
CA ASN A 234 -17.79 -7.79 -11.96
C ASN A 234 -19.34 -7.70 -11.87
N LYS A 235 -20.06 -8.76 -11.47
CA LYS A 235 -21.49 -8.67 -11.16
C LYS A 235 -21.78 -7.97 -9.84
N LEU A 236 -20.82 -7.89 -8.94
CA LEU A 236 -20.99 -7.21 -7.65
C LEU A 236 -20.66 -5.71 -7.79
N PRO A 237 -21.63 -4.81 -7.56
CA PRO A 237 -21.38 -3.37 -7.60
C PRO A 237 -20.21 -2.94 -6.70
N GLY A 238 -19.32 -2.11 -7.23
CA GLY A 238 -18.11 -1.66 -6.57
C GLY A 238 -16.87 -2.52 -6.88
N VAL A 239 -17.04 -3.68 -7.51
CA VAL A 239 -15.92 -4.47 -8.04
C VAL A 239 -15.52 -3.96 -9.42
N ARG A 240 -14.21 -3.91 -9.63
CA ARG A 240 -13.57 -3.68 -10.92
C ARG A 240 -12.51 -4.75 -11.09
N ALA A 241 -12.95 -5.93 -11.51
CA ALA A 241 -12.09 -7.04 -11.85
C ALA A 241 -11.52 -6.83 -13.26
N ALA A 242 -10.24 -7.15 -13.42
CA ALA A 242 -9.55 -7.04 -14.70
C ALA A 242 -8.78 -8.33 -14.98
N LEU A 243 -9.19 -9.04 -16.03
CA LEU A 243 -8.41 -10.12 -16.64
C LEU A 243 -7.20 -9.55 -17.38
N CYS A 244 -6.00 -9.95 -16.95
CA CYS A 244 -4.74 -9.50 -17.54
C CYS A 244 -3.93 -10.68 -18.07
N HIS A 245 -3.44 -10.56 -19.30
CA HIS A 245 -2.61 -11.57 -19.96
C HIS A 245 -1.16 -11.09 -20.19
N ASP A 246 -0.90 -9.81 -19.93
CA ASP A 246 0.41 -9.19 -20.07
C ASP A 246 0.58 -8.05 -19.05
N VAL A 247 1.83 -7.63 -18.87
CA VAL A 247 2.24 -6.61 -17.90
C VAL A 247 1.62 -5.24 -18.20
N GLY A 248 1.50 -4.88 -19.47
CA GLY A 248 0.92 -3.60 -19.88
C GLY A 248 -0.56 -3.51 -19.52
N ALA A 249 -1.33 -4.58 -19.78
CA ALA A 249 -2.72 -4.68 -19.36
C ALA A 249 -2.87 -4.55 -17.84
N ALA A 250 -1.99 -5.21 -17.07
CA ALA A 250 -1.98 -5.15 -15.60
C ALA A 250 -1.75 -3.74 -15.07
N GLU A 251 -0.76 -3.04 -15.63
CA GLU A 251 -0.44 -1.67 -15.28
C GLU A 251 -1.61 -0.74 -15.58
N MET A 252 -2.18 -0.83 -16.78
CA MET A 252 -3.30 0.00 -17.20
C MET A 252 -4.57 -0.30 -16.39
N ALA A 253 -4.81 -1.56 -16.01
CA ALA A 253 -5.93 -1.93 -15.17
C ALA A 253 -5.92 -1.16 -13.83
N ARG A 254 -4.75 -1.01 -13.21
CA ARG A 254 -4.60 -0.22 -11.98
C ARG A 254 -4.62 1.28 -12.24
N ARG A 255 -3.79 1.76 -13.17
CA ARG A 255 -3.63 3.20 -13.43
C ARG A 255 -4.90 3.85 -13.95
N HIS A 256 -5.63 3.20 -14.87
CA HIS A 256 -6.73 3.83 -15.60
C HIS A 256 -8.11 3.49 -15.08
N VAL A 257 -8.31 2.28 -14.53
CA VAL A 257 -9.63 1.84 -14.06
C VAL A 257 -9.67 1.54 -12.57
N ASP A 258 -8.57 1.77 -11.86
CA ASP A 258 -8.43 1.46 -10.43
C ASP A 258 -8.95 0.06 -10.12
N ALA A 259 -8.57 -0.93 -10.93
CA ALA A 259 -9.02 -2.31 -10.73
C ALA A 259 -8.68 -2.74 -9.31
N ASN A 260 -9.67 -3.26 -8.59
CA ASN A 260 -9.51 -3.72 -7.21
C ASN A 260 -9.50 -5.26 -7.10
N VAL A 261 -9.70 -5.94 -8.23
CA VAL A 261 -9.49 -7.38 -8.37
C VAL A 261 -8.66 -7.66 -9.62
N LEU A 262 -7.55 -8.39 -9.48
CA LEU A 262 -6.78 -8.93 -10.61
C LEU A 262 -7.29 -10.32 -10.94
N VAL A 263 -7.48 -10.61 -12.22
CA VAL A 263 -7.85 -11.94 -12.70
C VAL A 263 -6.77 -12.45 -13.65
N LEU A 264 -6.36 -13.70 -13.44
CA LEU A 264 -5.35 -14.39 -14.25
C LEU A 264 -5.89 -15.71 -14.79
N GLY A 265 -5.50 -16.04 -16.02
CA GLY A 265 -5.64 -17.39 -16.57
C GLY A 265 -4.45 -18.25 -16.15
N ALA A 266 -4.72 -19.48 -15.70
CA ALA A 266 -3.71 -20.50 -15.46
C ALA A 266 -3.11 -21.04 -16.78
N VAL A 267 -3.86 -20.92 -17.88
CA VAL A 267 -3.44 -21.29 -19.23
C VAL A 267 -3.21 -20.03 -20.09
N GLY A 268 -2.22 -20.12 -20.99
CA GLY A 268 -1.90 -19.07 -21.97
C GLY A 268 -0.84 -18.07 -21.49
N VAL A 269 -0.52 -18.06 -20.19
CA VAL A 269 0.54 -17.23 -19.60
C VAL A 269 1.47 -18.12 -18.78
N SER A 270 2.77 -17.94 -18.90
CA SER A 270 3.73 -18.67 -18.05
C SER A 270 3.63 -18.22 -16.60
N GLN A 271 3.96 -19.09 -15.63
CA GLN A 271 3.96 -18.71 -14.22
C GLN A 271 4.85 -17.49 -13.94
N GLU A 272 6.03 -17.40 -14.59
CA GLU A 272 6.94 -16.27 -14.46
C GLU A 272 6.28 -14.96 -14.91
N THR A 273 5.65 -14.98 -16.09
CA THR A 273 4.90 -13.83 -16.61
C THR A 273 3.72 -13.46 -15.71
N ALA A 274 2.99 -14.44 -15.17
CA ALA A 274 1.88 -14.20 -14.27
C ALA A 274 2.33 -13.52 -12.95
N LEU A 275 3.49 -13.92 -12.41
CA LEU A 275 4.10 -13.26 -11.25
C LEU A 275 4.55 -11.83 -11.59
N GLU A 276 5.09 -11.59 -12.78
CA GLU A 276 5.45 -10.24 -13.23
C GLU A 276 4.21 -9.33 -13.37
N ILE A 277 3.15 -9.83 -13.99
CA ILE A 277 1.83 -9.17 -14.08
C ILE A 277 1.33 -8.80 -12.68
N PHE A 278 1.37 -9.75 -11.74
CA PHE A 278 0.98 -9.52 -10.36
C PHE A 278 1.82 -8.41 -9.70
N ARG A 279 3.16 -8.46 -9.78
CA ARG A 279 4.04 -7.42 -9.22
C ARG A 279 3.73 -6.04 -9.77
N VAL A 280 3.55 -5.93 -11.09
CA VAL A 280 3.27 -4.64 -11.74
C VAL A 280 1.90 -4.11 -11.36
N TRP A 281 0.88 -4.97 -11.30
CA TRP A 281 -0.44 -4.60 -10.82
C TRP A 281 -0.39 -4.13 -9.35
N MET A 282 0.29 -4.86 -8.47
CA MET A 282 0.42 -4.47 -7.07
C MET A 282 1.24 -3.19 -6.87
N GLY A 283 2.21 -2.91 -7.75
CA GLY A 283 3.04 -1.69 -7.72
C GLY A 283 2.41 -0.47 -8.40
N ALA A 284 1.37 -0.63 -9.21
CA ALA A 284 0.75 0.47 -9.94
C ALA A 284 -0.28 1.24 -9.08
N SER A 285 -0.27 2.58 -9.23
CA SER A 285 -1.19 3.50 -8.52
C SER A 285 -2.18 4.15 -9.48
N PHE A 286 -3.39 4.44 -9.02
CA PHE A 286 -4.45 5.02 -9.83
C PHE A 286 -4.14 6.47 -10.24
N GLU A 287 -4.30 6.79 -11.53
CA GLU A 287 -4.08 8.12 -12.09
C GLU A 287 -5.38 8.96 -12.02
N GLY A 288 -5.75 9.36 -10.81
CA GLY A 288 -7.06 9.92 -10.45
C GLY A 288 -7.58 11.05 -11.36
N GLU A 289 -6.78 12.08 -11.63
CA GLU A 289 -7.25 13.28 -12.34
C GLU A 289 -7.79 13.01 -13.75
N ARG A 290 -7.18 12.09 -14.49
CA ARG A 290 -7.53 11.80 -15.89
C ARG A 290 -8.63 10.76 -16.03
N HIS A 291 -8.84 9.94 -15.00
CA HIS A 291 -9.67 8.74 -15.09
C HIS A 291 -10.87 8.73 -14.12
N ALA A 292 -10.87 9.56 -13.06
CA ALA A 292 -11.95 9.59 -12.06
C ALA A 292 -13.35 9.83 -12.67
N ALA A 293 -13.46 10.67 -13.69
CA ALA A 293 -14.74 10.95 -14.35
C ALA A 293 -15.34 9.69 -15.03
N ARG A 294 -14.50 8.76 -15.49
CA ARG A 294 -14.96 7.50 -16.10
C ARG A 294 -15.43 6.53 -15.01
N LEU A 295 -14.71 6.45 -13.88
CA LEU A 295 -15.12 5.63 -12.73
C LEU A 295 -16.45 6.12 -12.15
N ALA A 296 -16.64 7.43 -12.02
CA ALA A 296 -17.91 7.98 -11.56
C ALA A 296 -19.09 7.58 -12.47
N LYS A 297 -18.87 7.44 -13.79
CA LYS A 297 -19.88 6.93 -14.71
C LYS A 297 -20.18 5.45 -14.48
N LEU A 298 -19.16 4.62 -14.22
CA LEU A 298 -19.35 3.20 -13.89
C LEU A 298 -20.21 3.06 -12.63
N SER A 299 -19.87 3.78 -11.56
CA SER A 299 -20.64 3.76 -10.31
C SER A 299 -22.09 4.21 -10.51
N ARG A 300 -22.33 5.18 -11.40
CA ARG A 300 -23.70 5.59 -11.75
C ARG A 300 -24.46 4.49 -12.48
N TYR A 301 -23.81 3.72 -13.36
CA TYR A 301 -24.45 2.59 -14.04
C TYR A 301 -24.80 1.47 -13.07
N GLU A 302 -23.93 1.19 -12.09
CA GLU A 302 -24.21 0.23 -11.02
C GLU A 302 -25.46 0.63 -10.21
N ALA A 303 -25.55 1.89 -9.79
CA ALA A 303 -26.72 2.42 -9.08
C ALA A 303 -28.00 2.33 -9.93
N LEU A 304 -27.91 2.60 -11.23
CA LEU A 304 -29.04 2.47 -12.15
C LEU A 304 -29.52 1.01 -12.24
N ILE A 305 -28.60 0.05 -12.39
CA ILE A 305 -28.92 -1.38 -12.43
C ILE A 305 -29.67 -1.82 -11.16
N GLN A 306 -29.21 -1.38 -9.99
CA GLN A 306 -29.88 -1.65 -8.71
C GLN A 306 -31.32 -1.08 -8.68
N SER A 307 -31.51 0.14 -9.17
CA SER A 307 -32.84 0.77 -9.24
C SER A 307 -33.80 0.05 -10.19
N LEU A 308 -33.28 -0.49 -11.31
CA LEU A 308 -34.08 -1.28 -12.25
C LEU A 308 -34.55 -2.59 -11.62
N ALA A 309 -33.69 -3.21 -10.79
CA ALA A 309 -34.01 -4.43 -10.06
C ALA A 309 -34.99 -4.23 -8.89
N SER A 310 -35.03 -3.05 -8.27
CA SER A 310 -36.01 -2.75 -7.21
C SER A 310 -37.40 -2.45 -7.77
N ASN A 311 -37.47 -1.77 -8.91
CA ASN A 311 -38.75 -1.38 -9.55
C ASN A 311 -39.50 -2.57 -10.18
N SER A 312 -38.80 -3.66 -10.51
CA SER A 312 -39.42 -4.89 -11.01
C SER A 312 -40.08 -5.71 -9.89
N ARG A 313 -39.56 -5.62 -8.65
CA ARG A 313 -40.12 -6.32 -7.46
C ARG A 313 -41.33 -5.63 -6.85
N SER A 314 -41.54 -4.34 -7.11
CA SER A 314 -42.72 -3.59 -6.64
C SER A 314 -43.92 -3.68 -7.59
N ARG A 315 -43.78 -4.39 -8.72
CA ARG A 315 -44.83 -4.59 -9.74
C ARG A 315 -45.30 -6.05 -9.84
N SER A 316 -44.76 -6.94 -9.00
CA SER A 316 -45.22 -8.32 -8.79
C SER A 316 -45.97 -8.40 -7.46
#